data_AF-A0A9X3F074-F1
#
_entry.id   AF-A0A9X3F074-F1
#
_cell.length_a   1.000
_cell.length_b   1.000
_cell.length_c   1.000
_cell.angle_alpha   90.00
_cell.angle_beta   90.00
_cell.angle_gamma   90.00
#
_symmetry.space_group_name_H-M   'P 1'
#
loop_
_entity.id
_entity.type
_entity.pdbx_description
1 polymer ?
#
loop_
_entity_poly.entity_id
_entity_poly.type
_entity_poly.pdbx_seq_one_letter_code
_entity_poly.pdbx_strand_id
1 'polypeptide(L)'
;MRKLSFWTLDEGQQIRAINEAADELDRLQSHNSFMQQQVDALRRQVDSQRSEIGQLKAAMQAVCDLLVDLDLVEEEALGYRIDAAIAEAAAEAASAASPAAASPSPFGPPAPAPSLVANEAICSRCRREVPARDITFTDRGPVCESCLPAQAFESGE
;
A
#
# COMPACT_ATOMS: atom_id res chain seq x y z
N MET A 1 -5.66 36.28 -5.16
CA MET A 1 -6.56 37.48 -5.22
C MET A 1 -5.88 38.69 -4.57
N ARG A 2 -6.25 39.93 -4.92
CA ARG A 2 -5.73 41.15 -4.24
C ARG A 2 -6.51 41.39 -2.95
N LYS A 3 -5.82 41.45 -1.80
CA LYS A 3 -6.43 41.70 -0.49
C LYS A 3 -6.75 43.20 -0.34
N LEU A 4 -7.94 43.51 0.17
CA LEU A 4 -8.36 44.87 0.48
C LEU A 4 -7.77 45.30 1.83
N SER A 5 -7.25 46.54 1.93
CA SER A 5 -6.78 47.12 3.18
C SER A 5 -7.21 48.59 3.27
N PHE A 6 -7.58 49.04 4.49
CA PHE A 6 -7.87 50.42 4.98
C PHE A 6 -9.34 50.65 5.53
N TRP A 7 -9.50 50.74 6.87
CA TRP A 7 -10.50 51.46 7.77
C TRP A 7 -11.85 50.85 8.22
N THR A 8 -12.37 51.55 9.26
CA THR A 8 -13.47 51.42 10.25
C THR A 8 -13.65 50.08 10.97
N LEU A 9 -13.99 50.14 12.27
CA LEU A 9 -13.98 48.96 13.16
C LEU A 9 -14.94 47.85 12.69
N ASP A 10 -16.03 48.23 12.01
CA ASP A 10 -17.09 47.34 11.52
C ASP A 10 -16.81 46.86 10.07
N GLU A 11 -16.41 47.75 9.16
CA GLU A 11 -15.99 47.40 7.79
C GLU A 11 -14.71 46.54 7.78
N GLY A 12 -13.80 46.78 8.72
CA GLY A 12 -12.58 46.01 8.90
C GLY A 12 -12.80 44.58 9.43
N GLN A 13 -13.94 44.28 10.05
CA GLN A 13 -14.32 42.90 10.39
C GLN A 13 -14.87 42.16 9.18
N GLN A 14 -15.76 42.81 8.40
CA GLN A 14 -16.31 42.23 7.18
C GLN A 14 -15.22 41.94 6.13
N ILE A 15 -14.27 42.87 5.94
CA ILE A 15 -13.15 42.67 5.02
C ILE A 15 -12.22 41.55 5.49
N ARG A 16 -12.02 41.38 6.80
CA ARG A 16 -11.27 40.24 7.35
C ARG A 16 -11.97 38.92 7.06
N ALA A 17 -13.28 38.84 7.32
CA ALA A 17 -14.07 37.66 6.98
C ALA A 17 -14.02 37.33 5.48
N ILE A 18 -14.07 38.35 4.61
CA ILE A 18 -13.93 38.16 3.16
C ILE A 18 -12.53 37.66 2.78
N ASN A 19 -11.47 38.22 3.38
CA ASN A 19 -10.10 37.76 3.12
C ASN A 19 -9.86 36.33 3.64
N GLU A 20 -10.42 35.99 4.80
CA GLU A 20 -10.38 34.62 5.35
C GLU A 20 -11.13 33.64 4.46
N ALA A 21 -12.32 34.01 3.99
CA ALA A 21 -13.07 33.20 3.03
C ALA A 21 -12.33 33.05 1.68
N ALA A 22 -11.65 34.10 1.22
CA ALA A 22 -10.83 34.04 0.00
C ALA A 22 -9.60 33.14 0.18
N ASP A 23 -8.91 33.23 1.32
CA ASP A 23 -7.78 32.36 1.65
C ASP A 23 -8.24 30.89 1.75
N GLU A 24 -9.42 30.64 2.32
CA GLU A 24 -10.00 29.29 2.39
C GLU A 24 -10.40 28.76 1.01
N LEU A 25 -10.95 29.61 0.15
CA LEU A 25 -11.28 29.25 -1.22
C LEU A 25 -10.02 28.92 -2.04
N ASP A 26 -8.95 29.69 -1.88
CA ASP A 26 -7.65 29.40 -2.50
C ASP A 26 -7.08 28.05 -2.02
N ARG A 27 -7.21 27.72 -0.72
CA ARG A 27 -6.81 26.40 -0.18
C ARG A 27 -7.65 25.28 -0.79
N LEU A 28 -8.97 25.41 -0.82
CA LEU A 28 -9.86 24.39 -1.39
C LEU A 28 -9.59 24.18 -2.88
N GLN A 29 -9.31 25.25 -3.63
CA GLN A 29 -8.93 25.14 -5.04
C GLN A 29 -7.61 24.39 -5.22
N SER A 30 -6.61 24.67 -4.39
CA SER A 30 -5.33 23.96 -4.43
C SER A 30 -5.50 22.47 -4.10
N HIS A 31 -6.33 22.16 -3.09
CA HIS A 31 -6.63 20.79 -2.70
C HIS A 31 -7.40 20.05 -3.81
N ASN A 32 -8.40 20.69 -4.43
CA ASN A 32 -9.14 20.12 -5.53
C ASN A 32 -8.23 19.81 -6.74
N SER A 33 -7.34 20.74 -7.08
CA SER A 33 -6.35 20.56 -8.15
C SER A 33 -5.42 19.38 -7.87
N PHE A 34 -4.97 19.23 -6.63
CA PHE A 34 -4.15 18.10 -6.19
C PHE A 34 -4.92 16.78 -6.27
N MET A 35 -6.15 16.73 -5.78
CA MET A 35 -7.01 15.54 -5.89
C MET A 35 -7.28 15.16 -7.34
N GLN A 36 -7.47 16.14 -8.22
CA GLN A 36 -7.66 15.89 -9.64
C GLN A 36 -6.42 15.27 -10.29
N GLN A 37 -5.22 15.73 -9.92
CA GLN A 37 -3.97 15.10 -10.36
C GLN A 37 -3.85 13.65 -9.89
N GLN A 38 -4.27 13.35 -8.65
CA GLN A 38 -4.29 11.97 -8.14
C GLN A 38 -5.27 11.09 -8.91
N VAL A 39 -6.47 11.59 -9.18
CA VAL A 39 -7.48 10.88 -9.97
C VAL A 39 -6.96 10.59 -11.37
N ASP A 40 -6.30 11.56 -12.01
CA ASP A 40 -5.71 11.37 -13.34
C ASP A 40 -4.55 10.36 -13.32
N ALA A 41 -3.74 10.34 -12.26
CA ALA A 41 -2.69 9.33 -12.07
C ALA A 41 -3.29 7.92 -11.95
N LEU A 42 -4.33 7.74 -11.13
CA LEU A 42 -5.04 6.47 -10.98
C LEU A 42 -5.68 6.02 -12.29
N ARG A 43 -6.27 6.94 -13.06
CA ARG A 43 -6.84 6.62 -14.38
C ARG A 43 -5.78 6.07 -15.33
N ARG A 44 -4.60 6.68 -15.41
CA ARG A 44 -3.49 6.18 -16.24
C ARG A 44 -3.05 4.78 -15.81
N GLN A 45 -3.00 4.52 -14.50
CA GLN A 45 -2.65 3.20 -13.99
C GLN A 45 -3.70 2.15 -14.38
N VAL A 46 -4.99 2.48 -14.27
CA VAL A 46 -6.09 1.61 -14.73
C VAL A 46 -6.00 1.34 -16.23
N ASP A 47 -5.69 2.35 -17.04
CA ASP A 47 -5.54 2.19 -18.49
C ASP A 47 -4.33 1.30 -18.84
N SER A 48 -3.20 1.45 -18.13
CA SER A 48 -2.03 0.56 -18.27
C SER A 48 -2.41 -0.89 -17.95
N GLN A 49 -3.03 -1.12 -16.79
CA GLN A 49 -3.45 -2.45 -16.36
C GLN A 49 -4.45 -3.08 -17.33
N ARG A 50 -5.39 -2.30 -17.88
CA ARG A 50 -6.32 -2.78 -18.91
C ARG A 50 -5.59 -3.25 -20.17
N SER A 51 -4.57 -2.51 -20.60
CA SER A 51 -3.77 -2.88 -21.78
C SER A 51 -2.95 -4.15 -21.53
N GLU A 52 -2.35 -4.30 -20.34
CA GLU A 52 -1.59 -5.48 -19.94
C GLU A 52 -2.48 -6.72 -19.83
N ILE A 53 -3.66 -6.60 -19.21
CA ILE A 53 -4.66 -7.67 -19.14
C ILE A 53 -5.11 -8.07 -20.55
N GLY A 54 -5.32 -7.12 -21.45
CA GLY A 54 -5.65 -7.39 -22.85
C GLY A 54 -4.57 -8.19 -23.57
N GLN A 55 -3.30 -7.83 -23.38
CA GLN A 55 -2.16 -8.55 -23.96
C GLN A 55 -2.02 -9.96 -23.38
N LEU A 56 -2.15 -10.11 -22.05
CA LEU A 56 -2.12 -11.42 -21.39
C LEU A 56 -3.25 -12.32 -21.87
N LYS A 57 -4.47 -11.78 -22.02
CA LYS A 57 -5.61 -12.53 -22.56
C LYS A 57 -5.32 -13.03 -23.97
N ALA A 58 -4.80 -12.18 -24.85
CA ALA A 58 -4.47 -12.56 -26.22
C ALA A 58 -3.36 -13.63 -26.27
N ALA A 59 -2.32 -13.48 -25.46
CA ALA A 59 -1.25 -14.47 -25.35
C ALA A 59 -1.76 -15.82 -24.82
N MET A 60 -2.58 -15.80 -23.77
CA MET A 60 -3.15 -17.01 -23.19
C MET A 60 -4.09 -17.71 -24.16
N GLN A 61 -4.92 -16.96 -24.89
CA GLN A 61 -5.78 -17.51 -25.93
C GLN A 61 -4.95 -18.19 -27.03
N ALA A 62 -3.90 -17.55 -27.54
CA ALA A 62 -3.01 -18.15 -28.54
C ALA A 62 -2.33 -19.44 -28.03
N VAL A 63 -1.98 -19.50 -26.73
CA VAL A 63 -1.43 -20.72 -26.13
C VAL A 63 -2.50 -21.81 -26.02
N CYS A 64 -3.71 -21.49 -25.57
CA CYS A 64 -4.82 -22.44 -25.50
C CYS A 64 -5.17 -23.00 -26.88
N ASP A 65 -5.29 -22.13 -27.89
CA ASP A 65 -5.56 -22.51 -29.28
C ASP A 65 -4.46 -23.47 -29.79
N LEU A 66 -3.18 -23.16 -29.53
CA LEU A 66 -2.06 -24.04 -29.90
C LEU A 66 -2.10 -25.41 -29.20
N LEU A 67 -2.50 -25.45 -27.93
CA LEU A 67 -2.60 -26.72 -27.18
C LEU A 67 -3.70 -27.62 -27.74
N VAL A 68 -4.82 -27.04 -28.16
CA VAL A 68 -5.94 -27.75 -28.78
C VAL A 68 -5.59 -28.15 -30.22
N ASP A 69 -5.01 -27.23 -31.02
CA ASP A 69 -4.62 -27.49 -32.40
C ASP A 69 -3.56 -28.61 -32.54
N LEU A 70 -2.72 -28.79 -31.52
CA LEU A 70 -1.72 -29.86 -31.45
C LEU A 70 -2.25 -31.15 -30.78
N ASP A 71 -3.55 -31.22 -30.47
CA ASP A 71 -4.20 -32.33 -29.74
C ASP A 71 -3.47 -32.71 -28.44
N LEU A 72 -2.82 -31.74 -27.78
CA LEU A 72 -2.08 -31.99 -26.53
C LEU A 72 -3.03 -32.03 -25.32
N VAL A 73 -4.19 -31.38 -25.43
CA VAL A 73 -5.21 -31.30 -24.39
C VAL A 73 -6.59 -31.28 -25.03
N GLU A 74 -7.54 -32.04 -24.49
CA GLU A 74 -8.95 -31.96 -24.89
C GLU A 74 -9.55 -30.60 -24.52
N GLU A 75 -10.27 -29.98 -25.45
CA GLU A 75 -10.85 -28.64 -25.30
C GLU A 75 -11.76 -28.55 -24.06
N GLU A 76 -12.61 -29.55 -23.83
CA GLU A 76 -13.53 -29.59 -22.68
C GLU A 76 -12.77 -29.68 -21.34
N ALA A 77 -11.70 -30.46 -21.28
CA ALA A 77 -10.87 -30.60 -20.09
C ALA A 77 -10.08 -29.31 -19.80
N LEU A 78 -9.59 -28.64 -20.85
CA LEU A 78 -8.91 -27.36 -20.74
C LEU A 78 -9.86 -26.26 -20.22
N GLY A 79 -11.06 -26.17 -20.80
CA GLY A 79 -12.10 -25.24 -20.36
C GLY A 79 -12.47 -25.42 -18.88
N TYR A 80 -12.74 -26.65 -18.46
CA TYR A 80 -13.06 -26.96 -17.06
C TYR A 80 -11.94 -26.53 -16.09
N ARG A 81 -10.67 -26.75 -16.45
CA ARG A 81 -9.53 -26.35 -15.61
C ARG A 81 -9.34 -24.84 -15.54
N ILE A 82 -9.58 -24.13 -16.64
CA ILE A 82 -9.55 -22.67 -16.67
C ILE A 82 -10.64 -22.10 -15.75
N ASP A 83 -11.88 -22.61 -15.86
CA ASP A 83 -12.98 -22.15 -15.02
C ASP A 83 -12.74 -22.43 -13.53
N ALA A 84 -12.20 -23.61 -13.20
CA ALA A 84 -11.82 -23.94 -11.83
C ALA A 84 -10.73 -22.99 -11.29
N ALA A 85 -9.70 -22.69 -12.09
CA ALA A 85 -8.65 -21.76 -11.71
C ALA A 85 -9.16 -20.32 -11.54
N ILE A 86 -10.11 -19.88 -12.37
CA ILE A 86 -10.77 -18.58 -12.22
C ILE A 86 -11.59 -18.53 -10.92
N ALA A 87 -12.33 -19.59 -10.60
CA ALA A 87 -13.12 -19.67 -9.38
C ALA A 87 -12.22 -19.66 -8.12
N GLU A 88 -11.09 -20.35 -8.15
CA GLU A 88 -10.09 -20.35 -7.07
C GLU A 88 -9.48 -18.96 -6.87
N ALA A 89 -9.04 -18.32 -7.96
CA ALA A 89 -8.50 -16.95 -7.90
C ALA A 89 -9.55 -15.94 -7.40
N ALA A 90 -10.83 -16.10 -7.78
CA ALA A 90 -11.91 -15.25 -7.28
C ALA A 90 -12.19 -15.47 -5.79
N ALA A 91 -12.10 -16.71 -5.30
CA ALA A 91 -12.23 -17.03 -3.89
C ALA A 91 -11.06 -16.47 -3.06
N GLU A 92 -9.83 -16.57 -3.56
CA GLU A 92 -8.64 -15.96 -2.96
C GLU A 92 -8.79 -14.43 -2.89
N ALA A 93 -9.19 -13.78 -3.98
CA ALA A 93 -9.44 -12.34 -4.02
C ALA A 93 -10.54 -11.91 -3.02
N ALA A 94 -11.62 -12.69 -2.91
CA ALA A 94 -12.67 -12.43 -1.94
C ALA A 94 -12.19 -12.60 -0.49
N SER A 95 -11.32 -13.58 -0.21
CA SER A 95 -10.72 -13.78 1.11
C SER A 95 -9.72 -12.68 1.49
N ALA A 96 -8.97 -12.16 0.51
CA ALA A 96 -8.03 -11.05 0.69
C ALA A 96 -8.76 -9.70 0.90
N ALA A 97 -10.03 -9.61 0.49
CA ALA A 97 -10.88 -8.43 0.65
C ALA A 97 -11.64 -8.36 2.01
N SER A 98 -11.34 -9.23 2.98
CA SER A 98 -11.93 -9.16 4.32
C SER A 98 -11.43 -7.90 5.07
N PRO A 99 -12.33 -7.05 5.64
CA PRO A 99 -12.01 -5.64 5.85
C PRO A 99 -11.32 -5.38 7.19
N ALA A 100 -10.03 -5.06 7.15
CA ALA A 100 -9.41 -4.26 8.19
C ALA A 100 -9.82 -2.78 8.00
N ALA A 101 -10.75 -2.34 8.84
CA ALA A 101 -10.88 -0.98 9.38
C ALA A 101 -11.01 0.24 8.45
N ALA A 102 -12.13 0.94 8.69
CA ALA A 102 -12.25 2.40 8.70
C ALA A 102 -12.13 3.13 7.34
N SER A 103 -13.30 3.37 6.76
CA SER A 103 -13.57 4.61 6.03
C SER A 103 -13.11 5.82 6.86
N PRO A 104 -12.27 6.73 6.32
CA PRO A 104 -11.84 7.91 7.05
C PRO A 104 -12.97 8.95 7.05
N SER A 105 -13.75 9.00 8.12
CA SER A 105 -14.60 10.14 8.41
C SER A 105 -13.73 11.33 8.87
N PRO A 106 -13.85 12.53 8.26
CA PRO A 106 -13.00 13.68 8.57
C PRO A 106 -13.26 14.34 9.93
N PHE A 107 -14.16 13.79 10.76
CA PHE A 107 -14.58 14.37 12.04
C PHE A 107 -14.42 13.43 13.26
N GLY A 108 -13.62 12.37 13.14
CA GLY A 108 -13.28 11.53 14.31
C GLY A 108 -12.27 12.24 15.23
N PRO A 109 -12.37 12.07 16.57
CA PRO A 109 -11.29 12.50 17.47
C PRO A 109 -9.99 11.77 17.07
N PRO A 110 -8.82 12.43 17.18
CA PRO A 110 -7.56 11.84 16.73
C PRO A 110 -7.36 10.49 17.44
N ALA A 111 -7.24 9.43 16.63
CA ALA A 111 -6.91 8.11 17.13
C ALA A 111 -5.60 8.18 17.92
N PRO A 112 -5.48 7.49 19.07
CA PRO A 112 -4.20 7.38 19.76
C PRO A 112 -3.20 6.79 18.78
N ALA A 113 -2.03 7.45 18.68
CA ALA A 113 -0.97 7.05 17.78
C ALA A 113 -0.71 5.54 17.89
N PRO A 114 -0.51 4.81 16.78
CA PRO A 114 -0.07 3.44 16.84
C PRO A 114 1.22 3.42 17.67
N SER A 115 1.16 2.76 18.82
CA SER A 115 2.33 2.46 19.62
C SER A 115 3.36 1.85 18.69
N LEU A 116 4.47 2.57 18.51
CA LEU A 116 5.64 2.13 17.75
C LEU A 116 5.82 0.63 18.02
N VAL A 117 5.70 -0.16 16.95
CA VAL A 117 5.99 -1.58 16.93
C VAL A 117 7.25 -1.77 17.77
N ALA A 118 7.11 -2.54 18.86
CA ALA A 118 8.24 -2.86 19.71
C ALA A 118 9.33 -3.43 18.79
N ASN A 119 10.43 -2.70 18.68
CA ASN A 119 11.60 -3.11 17.91
C ASN A 119 12.26 -4.26 18.68
N GLU A 120 11.62 -5.42 18.70
CA GLU A 120 12.06 -6.63 19.37
C GLU A 120 12.33 -7.68 18.29
N ALA A 121 13.50 -8.31 18.35
CA ALA A 121 13.85 -9.41 17.47
C ALA A 121 14.34 -10.60 18.30
N ILE A 122 14.30 -11.79 17.71
CA ILE A 122 14.53 -13.04 18.42
C ILE A 122 15.97 -13.49 18.18
N CYS A 123 16.72 -13.69 19.26
CA CYS A 123 18.07 -14.24 19.17
C CYS A 123 18.04 -15.71 18.71
N SER A 124 18.74 -16.06 17.63
CA SER A 124 18.78 -17.40 17.08
C SER A 124 19.44 -18.44 18.01
N ARG A 125 20.28 -17.99 18.97
CA ARG A 125 21.03 -18.87 19.88
C ARG A 125 20.28 -19.18 21.18
N CYS A 126 19.72 -18.16 21.85
CA CYS A 126 19.03 -18.32 23.13
C CYS A 126 17.50 -18.20 23.05
N ARG A 127 16.95 -17.91 21.86
CA ARG A 127 15.52 -17.73 21.56
C ARG A 127 14.81 -16.70 22.43
N ARG A 128 15.55 -15.79 23.06
CA ARG A 128 14.97 -14.66 23.79
C ARG A 128 14.61 -13.55 22.83
N GLU A 129 13.49 -12.89 23.11
CA GLU A 129 13.13 -11.60 22.54
C GLU A 129 14.05 -10.54 23.15
N VAL A 130 14.75 -9.83 22.28
CA VAL A 130 15.74 -8.83 22.66
C VAL A 130 15.48 -7.60 21.79
N PRO A 131 15.55 -6.37 22.32
CA PRO A 131 15.35 -5.19 21.52
C PRO A 131 16.35 -5.15 20.35
N ALA A 132 15.92 -4.72 19.17
CA ALA A 132 16.67 -4.77 17.93
C ALA A 132 18.02 -4.03 17.99
N ARG A 133 18.17 -3.08 18.92
CA ARG A 133 19.45 -2.41 19.21
C ARG A 133 20.52 -3.32 19.82
N ASP A 134 20.11 -4.39 20.50
CA ASP A 134 21.00 -5.30 21.22
C ASP A 134 21.18 -6.63 20.43
N ILE A 135 20.87 -6.61 19.12
CA ILE A 135 20.98 -7.73 18.19
C ILE A 135 22.06 -7.43 17.15
N THR A 136 22.97 -8.38 17.02
CA THR A 136 24.01 -8.37 15.99
C THR A 136 23.70 -9.44 14.95
N PHE A 137 23.78 -9.10 13.68
CA PHE A 137 23.59 -10.04 12.57
C PHE A 137 24.91 -10.77 12.28
N THR A 138 24.91 -12.09 12.45
CA THR A 138 26.03 -12.98 12.10
C THR A 138 25.64 -13.84 10.90
N ASP A 139 26.59 -14.56 10.30
CA ASP A 139 26.32 -15.48 9.17
C ASP A 139 25.33 -16.60 9.55
N ARG A 140 25.12 -16.85 10.86
CA ARG A 140 24.16 -17.81 11.41
C ARG A 140 22.86 -17.17 11.92
N GLY A 141 22.63 -15.89 11.62
CA GLY A 141 21.43 -15.14 11.99
C GLY A 141 21.63 -14.11 13.12
N PRO A 142 20.53 -13.48 13.58
CA PRO A 142 20.56 -12.44 14.63
C PRO A 142 20.86 -13.03 16.00
N VAL A 143 21.87 -12.51 16.69
CA VAL A 143 22.32 -12.98 18.00
C VAL A 143 22.40 -11.82 18.98
N CYS A 144 21.98 -12.01 20.22
CA CYS A 144 22.08 -10.98 21.26
C CYS A 144 23.52 -10.80 21.77
N GLU A 145 23.83 -9.64 22.35
CA GLU A 145 25.17 -9.34 22.88
C GLU A 145 25.70 -10.40 23.87
N SER A 146 24.83 -10.98 24.70
CA SER A 146 25.24 -12.04 25.64
C SER A 146 25.65 -13.35 24.96
N CYS A 147 25.16 -13.61 23.76
CA CYS A 147 25.45 -14.81 22.97
C CYS A 147 26.57 -14.61 21.95
N LEU A 148 27.00 -13.36 21.75
CA LEU A 148 28.09 -12.95 20.87
C LEU A 148 29.49 -13.43 21.29
N PRO A 149 29.93 -13.29 22.56
CA PRO A 149 31.28 -13.68 22.97
C PRO A 149 31.51 -15.20 22.90
N ALA A 150 30.43 -15.99 22.82
CA ALA A 150 30.51 -17.43 22.59
C ALA A 150 30.74 -17.81 21.11
N GLN A 151 30.80 -16.86 20.16
CA GLN A 151 31.22 -17.15 18.77
C GLN A 151 32.72 -16.92 18.55
N ALA A 152 33.33 -16.01 19.32
CA ALA A 152 34.76 -15.67 19.18
C ALA A 152 35.71 -16.82 19.61
N PHE A 153 35.19 -17.83 20.34
CA PHE A 153 35.99 -18.97 20.81
C PHE A 153 35.85 -20.25 19.97
N GLU A 154 34.93 -20.31 19.00
CA GLU A 154 34.73 -21.53 18.18
C GLU A 154 35.39 -21.42 16.78
N SER A 155 36.19 -20.37 16.53
CA SER A 155 36.81 -20.08 15.22
C SER A 155 38.34 -20.01 15.25
N GLY A 156 39.00 -20.51 16.31
CA GLY A 156 40.45 -20.51 16.46
C GLY A 156 40.96 -21.82 17.05
N GLU A 157 41.53 -22.64 16.15
CA GLU A 157 42.38 -23.84 16.35
C GLU A 157 41.79 -25.08 17.05
#